data_AF-A0A2T4LJP3-F1
#
_entry.id   AF-A0A2T4LJP3-F1
#
_cell.length_a   1.000
_cell.length_b   1.000
_cell.length_c   1.000
_cell.angle_alpha   90.00
_cell.angle_beta   90.00
_cell.angle_gamma   90.00
#
_symmetry.space_group_name_H-M   'P 1'
#
loop_
_entity.id
_entity.type
_entity.pdbx_description
1 polymer ?
#
loop_
_entity_poly.entity_id
_entity_poly.type
_entity_poly.pdbx_seq_one_letter_code
_entity_poly.pdbx_strand_id
1 'polypeptide(L)'
;HGHEDHFGDVVELANRNHAVVIGSAELQGYLSTYHGVENVHGMNIGGKAKFDFGTVKFVQAFHSSSFTHEDGIPVYLGMPMGVVIEAEGKTIYHTGDTGLFSDMKLIADRHPVDVCFVPIGDNFTMGI
;
A
#
# COMPACT_ATOMS: atom_id res chain seq x y z
N HIS A 1 1.14 -3.68 -1.22
CA HIS A 1 2.59 -3.81 -1.54
C HIS A 1 2.72 -4.35 -2.96
N GLY A 2 3.92 -4.74 -3.40
CA GLY A 2 4.19 -5.07 -4.80
C GLY A 2 3.87 -6.48 -5.29
N HIS A 3 3.43 -7.41 -4.43
CA HIS A 3 3.13 -8.79 -4.87
C HIS A 3 1.96 -8.80 -5.86
N GLU A 4 1.95 -9.79 -6.75
CA GLU A 4 1.00 -9.92 -7.86
C GLU A 4 -0.47 -9.85 -7.43
N ASP A 5 -0.82 -10.47 -6.30
CA ASP A 5 -2.16 -10.50 -5.73
C ASP A 5 -2.65 -9.14 -5.18
N HIS A 6 -1.77 -8.14 -5.10
CA HIS A 6 -2.09 -6.74 -4.74
C HIS A 6 -1.81 -5.76 -5.88
N PHE A 7 -0.72 -5.99 -6.63
CA PHE A 7 -0.34 -5.17 -7.78
C PHE A 7 -1.36 -5.31 -8.92
N GLY A 8 -1.76 -6.55 -9.23
CA GLY A 8 -2.84 -6.87 -10.16
C GLY A 8 -2.79 -6.07 -11.45
N ASP A 9 -3.95 -5.51 -11.82
CA ASP A 9 -4.16 -4.79 -13.09
C ASP A 9 -3.77 -3.30 -13.03
N VAL A 10 -2.94 -2.87 -12.07
CA VAL A 10 -2.70 -1.44 -11.81
C VAL A 10 -2.23 -0.66 -13.04
N VAL A 11 -1.39 -1.26 -13.90
CA VAL A 11 -0.88 -0.60 -15.12
C VAL A 11 -2.00 -0.35 -16.12
N GLU A 12 -2.84 -1.36 -16.38
CA GLU A 12 -3.98 -1.21 -17.30
C GLU A 12 -4.99 -0.21 -16.73
N LEU A 13 -5.36 -0.35 -15.46
CA LEU A 13 -6.38 0.48 -14.82
C LEU A 13 -5.94 1.95 -14.71
N ALA A 14 -4.67 2.21 -14.38
CA ALA A 14 -4.15 3.57 -14.30
C ALA A 14 -4.21 4.28 -15.67
N ASN A 15 -3.76 3.61 -16.72
CA ASN A 15 -3.75 4.16 -18.07
C ASN A 15 -5.18 4.34 -18.64
N ARG A 16 -6.07 3.38 -18.40
CA ARG A 16 -7.46 3.43 -18.90
C ARG A 16 -8.29 4.54 -18.25
N ASN A 17 -8.01 4.86 -16.98
CA ASN A 17 -8.83 5.80 -16.20
C ASN A 17 -8.12 7.13 -15.90
N HIS A 18 -6.88 7.32 -16.35
CA HIS A 18 -6.01 8.41 -15.93
C HIS A 18 -5.91 8.55 -14.41
N ALA A 19 -6.02 7.43 -13.68
CA ALA A 19 -6.05 7.42 -12.22
C ALA A 19 -4.66 7.69 -11.65
N VAL A 20 -4.60 8.38 -10.50
CA VAL A 20 -3.35 8.56 -9.76
C VAL A 20 -3.07 7.31 -8.93
N VAL A 21 -1.97 6.62 -9.22
CA VAL A 21 -1.50 5.50 -8.40
C VAL A 21 -0.68 6.06 -7.23
N ILE A 22 -1.04 5.69 -6.00
CA ILE A 22 -0.36 6.16 -4.77
C ILE A 22 0.39 4.98 -4.15
N GLY A 23 1.69 5.10 -3.91
CA GLY A 23 2.51 3.99 -3.40
C GLY A 23 3.87 4.42 -2.87
N SER A 24 4.78 3.45 -2.71
CA SER A 24 6.16 3.72 -2.30
C SER A 24 6.91 4.53 -3.37
N ALA A 25 8.03 5.15 -2.98
CA ALA A 25 8.92 5.83 -3.93
C ALA A 25 9.46 4.86 -5.00
N GLU A 26 9.77 3.63 -4.62
CA GLU A 26 10.19 2.56 -5.52
C GLU A 26 9.07 2.16 -6.48
N LEU A 27 7.83 2.02 -5.98
CA LEU A 27 6.67 1.74 -6.84
C LEU A 27 6.44 2.88 -7.84
N GLN A 28 6.60 4.14 -7.41
CA GLN A 28 6.53 5.28 -8.32
C GLN A 28 7.56 5.15 -9.44
N GLY A 29 8.83 4.92 -9.09
CA GLY A 29 9.90 4.76 -10.08
C GLY A 29 9.62 3.61 -11.05
N TYR A 30 9.18 2.47 -10.52
CA TYR A 30 8.84 1.30 -11.33
C TYR A 30 7.67 1.57 -12.28
N LEU A 31 6.54 2.10 -11.78
CA LEU A 31 5.37 2.37 -12.61
C LEU A 31 5.63 3.46 -13.66
N SER A 32 6.31 4.55 -13.29
CA SER A 32 6.54 5.64 -14.23
C SER A 32 7.62 5.33 -15.25
N THR A 33 8.74 4.73 -14.82
CA THR A 33 9.93 4.56 -15.68
C THR A 33 9.87 3.27 -16.49
N TYR A 34 9.40 2.17 -15.87
CA TYR A 34 9.37 0.86 -16.52
C TYR A 34 8.06 0.62 -17.27
N HIS A 35 6.92 1.00 -16.67
CA HIS A 35 5.59 0.78 -17.25
C HIS A 35 4.98 2.02 -17.94
N GLY A 36 5.61 3.19 -17.84
CA GLY A 36 5.15 4.40 -18.51
C GLY A 36 3.84 4.98 -17.95
N VAL A 37 3.46 4.64 -16.70
CA VAL A 37 2.26 5.20 -16.06
C VAL A 37 2.50 6.68 -15.74
N GLU A 38 1.66 7.56 -16.30
CA GLU A 38 1.86 9.01 -16.20
C GLU A 38 1.53 9.58 -14.82
N ASN A 39 0.44 9.09 -14.20
CA ASN A 39 -0.10 9.65 -12.96
C ASN A 39 0.26 8.79 -11.76
N VAL A 40 1.42 9.06 -11.15
CA VAL A 40 1.88 8.33 -9.96
C VAL A 40 2.35 9.29 -8.88
N HIS A 41 1.95 9.06 -7.63
CA HIS A 41 2.32 9.84 -6.45
C HIS A 41 3.05 8.97 -5.43
N GLY A 42 4.36 9.14 -5.36
CA GLY A 42 5.25 8.43 -4.45
C GLY A 42 5.21 9.02 -3.05
N MET A 43 5.10 8.12 -2.08
CA MET A 43 5.15 8.38 -0.66
C MET A 43 6.06 7.33 0.00
N ASN A 44 6.16 7.34 1.33
CA ASN A 44 6.80 6.28 2.09
C ASN A 44 6.18 6.17 3.49
N ILE A 45 6.57 5.14 4.25
CA ILE A 45 6.07 4.86 5.60
C ILE A 45 6.18 6.12 6.48
N GLY A 46 5.07 6.47 7.14
CA GLY A 46 4.96 7.63 8.01
C GLY A 46 4.48 8.90 7.29
N GLY A 47 4.66 9.00 5.98
CA GLY A 47 4.17 10.14 5.19
C GLY A 47 2.64 10.21 5.15
N LYS A 48 2.08 11.43 5.24
CA LYS A 48 0.65 11.72 5.07
C LYS A 48 0.49 12.75 3.95
N ALA A 49 -0.32 12.44 2.95
CA ALA A 49 -0.62 13.32 1.82
C ALA A 49 -2.13 13.61 1.76
N LYS A 50 -2.48 14.81 1.28
CA LYS A 50 -3.86 15.25 1.09
C LYS A 50 -4.21 15.20 -0.40
N PHE A 51 -5.36 14.64 -0.69
CA PHE A 51 -5.99 14.55 -2.00
C PHE A 51 -7.42 15.10 -1.91
N ASP A 52 -8.09 15.23 -3.05
CA ASP A 52 -9.45 15.76 -3.10
C ASP A 52 -10.46 14.88 -2.35
N PHE A 53 -10.21 13.56 -2.28
CA PHE A 53 -11.06 12.61 -1.55
C PHE A 53 -10.78 12.53 -0.05
N GLY A 54 -9.67 13.10 0.44
CA GLY A 54 -9.28 12.96 1.84
C GLY A 54 -7.77 12.92 2.04
N THR A 55 -7.30 12.15 3.02
CA THR A 55 -5.86 11.97 3.27
C THR A 55 -5.48 10.51 3.28
N VAL A 56 -4.27 10.23 2.79
CA VAL A 56 -3.65 8.91 2.79
C VAL A 56 -2.40 9.00 3.65
N LYS A 57 -2.22 8.05 4.57
CA LYS A 57 -0.99 7.89 5.35
C LYS A 57 -0.52 6.45 5.27
N PHE A 58 0.70 6.22 4.81
CA PHE A 58 1.30 4.90 4.89
C PHE A 58 1.86 4.64 6.28
N VAL A 59 1.70 3.41 6.76
CA VAL A 59 2.23 2.91 8.03
C VAL A 59 3.02 1.63 7.80
N GLN A 60 3.86 1.25 8.78
CA GLN A 60 4.68 0.05 8.69
C GLN A 60 3.82 -1.22 8.59
N ALA A 61 4.35 -2.23 7.91
CA ALA A 61 3.87 -3.61 7.89
C ALA A 61 5.09 -4.55 7.88
N PHE A 62 4.90 -5.80 8.32
CA PHE A 62 5.93 -6.83 8.33
C PHE A 62 5.58 -7.95 7.34
N HIS A 63 6.14 -7.84 6.14
CA HIS A 63 5.97 -8.72 4.97
C HIS A 63 7.13 -8.45 3.98
N SER A 64 6.97 -8.80 2.70
CA SER A 64 7.83 -8.34 1.59
C SER A 64 7.06 -7.49 0.57
N SER A 65 7.79 -6.80 -0.31
CA SER A 65 7.20 -6.03 -1.41
C SER A 65 8.11 -6.09 -2.64
N SER A 66 7.71 -6.93 -3.59
CA SER A 66 8.37 -7.05 -4.88
C SER A 66 7.40 -7.53 -5.94
N PHE A 67 7.71 -7.25 -7.21
CA PHE A 67 7.03 -7.84 -8.36
C PHE A 67 8.04 -8.75 -9.08
N THR A 68 7.67 -9.99 -9.39
CA THR A 68 8.58 -10.97 -10.00
C THR A 68 8.28 -11.08 -11.49
N HIS A 69 9.27 -10.82 -12.34
CA HIS A 69 9.14 -10.98 -13.79
C HIS A 69 9.22 -12.46 -14.19
N GLU A 70 8.96 -12.76 -15.47
CA GLU A 70 8.99 -14.12 -16.02
C GLU A 70 10.36 -14.81 -15.87
N ASP A 71 11.45 -14.03 -15.76
CA ASP A 71 12.80 -14.52 -15.50
C ASP A 71 13.04 -14.96 -14.05
N GLY A 72 12.05 -14.79 -13.18
CA GLY A 72 12.10 -15.15 -11.77
C GLY A 72 12.84 -14.16 -10.88
N ILE A 73 13.29 -13.01 -11.42
CA ILE A 73 14.02 -12.00 -10.65
C ILE A 73 13.02 -11.02 -10.02
N PRO A 74 12.97 -10.89 -8.69
CA PRO A 74 12.09 -9.94 -8.03
C PRO A 74 12.62 -8.51 -8.18
N VAL A 75 11.77 -7.60 -8.64
CA VAL A 75 11.97 -6.16 -8.58
C VAL A 75 11.53 -5.66 -7.21
N TYR A 76 12.45 -5.08 -6.44
CA TYR A 76 12.15 -4.50 -5.14
C TYR A 76 11.24 -3.27 -5.26
N LEU A 77 10.16 -3.21 -4.48
CA LEU A 77 9.14 -2.15 -4.53
C LEU A 77 8.95 -1.44 -3.17
N GLY A 78 10.01 -1.37 -2.36
CA GLY A 78 9.99 -0.71 -1.05
C GLY A 78 9.71 -1.69 0.11
N MET A 79 9.52 -1.15 1.32
CA MET A 79 8.95 -1.95 2.41
C MET A 79 7.44 -2.14 2.17
N PRO A 80 6.83 -3.25 2.64
CA PRO A 80 5.37 -3.38 2.65
C PRO A 80 4.75 -2.36 3.60
N MET A 81 3.50 -1.99 3.34
CA MET A 81 2.83 -0.92 4.07
C MET A 81 1.37 -1.27 4.32
N GLY A 82 0.88 -0.88 5.48
CA GLY A 82 -0.54 -0.60 5.69
C GLY A 82 -0.87 0.84 5.30
N VAL A 83 -2.16 1.17 5.25
CA VAL A 83 -2.64 2.52 4.92
C VAL A 83 -3.73 2.95 5.89
N VAL A 84 -3.59 4.17 6.42
CA VAL A 84 -4.64 4.89 7.13
C VAL A 84 -5.22 5.94 6.18
N ILE A 85 -6.52 5.86 5.93
CA ILE A 85 -7.27 6.79 5.08
C ILE A 85 -8.22 7.56 5.96
N GLU A 86 -8.15 8.89 5.92
CA GLU A 86 -9.15 9.76 6.55
C GLU A 86 -9.97 10.42 5.44
N ALA A 87 -11.24 10.03 5.30
CA ALA A 87 -12.16 10.52 4.28
C ALA A 87 -13.57 10.59 4.84
N GLU A 88 -14.33 11.64 4.49
CA GLU A 88 -15.74 11.79 4.87
C GLU A 88 -16.02 11.64 6.39
N GLY A 89 -15.07 12.08 7.22
CA GLY A 89 -15.16 11.98 8.69
C GLY A 89 -14.94 10.57 9.25
N LYS A 90 -14.40 9.65 8.44
CA LYS A 90 -14.05 8.28 8.82
C LYS A 90 -12.55 8.01 8.72
N THR A 91 -12.03 7.25 9.68
CA THR A 91 -10.66 6.73 9.68
C THR A 91 -10.70 5.24 9.35
N ILE A 92 -10.18 4.88 8.19
CA ILE A 92 -10.06 3.49 7.72
C ILE A 92 -8.61 3.06 7.87
N TYR A 93 -8.36 1.92 8.51
CA TYR A 93 -7.04 1.30 8.56
C TYR A 93 -7.06 -0.02 7.78
N HIS A 94 -6.38 -0.07 6.65
CA HIS A 94 -6.09 -1.31 5.96
C HIS A 94 -4.68 -1.75 6.32
N THR A 95 -4.52 -2.86 7.03
CA THR A 95 -3.19 -3.27 7.55
C THR A 95 -2.19 -3.62 6.45
N GLY A 96 -2.70 -3.94 5.26
CA GLY A 96 -1.92 -4.61 4.22
C GLY A 96 -1.64 -6.05 4.63
N ASP A 97 -0.87 -6.76 3.81
CA ASP A 97 -0.27 -8.02 4.23
C ASP A 97 0.76 -7.73 5.32
N THR A 98 0.57 -8.33 6.47
CA THR A 98 1.47 -8.17 7.61
C THR A 98 1.30 -9.32 8.59
N GLY A 99 2.39 -9.64 9.30
CA GLY A 99 2.31 -10.32 10.61
C GLY A 99 1.84 -9.38 11.73
N LEU A 100 1.65 -9.94 12.93
CA LEU A 100 1.32 -9.18 14.14
C LEU A 100 2.53 -8.33 14.59
N PHE A 101 2.28 -7.07 14.95
CA PHE A 101 3.28 -6.20 15.57
C PHE A 101 2.66 -5.21 16.55
N SER A 102 3.37 -4.87 17.62
CA SER A 102 2.83 -4.05 18.72
C SER A 102 2.44 -2.64 18.30
N ASP A 103 3.15 -2.06 17.33
CA ASP A 103 2.88 -0.70 16.85
C ASP A 103 1.54 -0.57 16.11
N MET A 104 0.84 -1.67 15.81
CA MET A 104 -0.57 -1.59 15.42
C MET A 104 -1.40 -0.84 16.47
N LYS A 105 -1.10 -1.06 17.75
CA LYS A 105 -1.71 -0.29 18.86
C LYS A 105 -1.34 1.18 18.77
N LEU A 106 -0.07 1.51 18.52
CA LEU A 106 0.38 2.89 18.39
C LEU A 106 -0.30 3.62 17.22
N ILE A 107 -0.47 2.94 16.08
CA ILE A 107 -1.17 3.46 14.91
C ILE A 107 -2.63 3.78 15.29
N ALA A 108 -3.34 2.83 15.90
CA ALA A 108 -4.74 3.01 16.29
C ALA A 108 -4.94 4.03 17.43
N ASP A 109 -4.01 4.14 18.37
CA ASP A 109 -4.05 5.15 19.43
C ASP A 109 -3.87 6.58 18.89
N ARG A 110 -3.04 6.76 17.85
CA ARG A 110 -2.81 8.07 17.20
C ARG A 110 -3.85 8.41 16.15
N HIS A 111 -4.48 7.40 15.56
CA HIS A 111 -5.49 7.51 14.53
C HIS A 111 -6.67 6.61 14.93
N PRO A 112 -7.59 7.05 15.79
CA PRO A 112 -8.73 6.25 16.21
C PRO A 112 -9.50 5.71 15.00
N VAL A 113 -9.50 4.39 14.84
CA VAL A 113 -9.96 3.69 13.64
C VAL A 113 -11.46 3.40 13.72
N ASP A 114 -12.22 3.83 12.72
CA ASP A 114 -13.64 3.44 12.55
C ASP A 114 -13.78 2.03 11.96
N VAL A 115 -12.96 1.72 10.94
CA VAL A 115 -13.01 0.45 10.20
C VAL A 115 -11.60 -0.08 9.97
N CYS A 116 -11.36 -1.34 10.32
CA CYS A 116 -10.10 -2.03 10.09
C CYS A 116 -10.29 -3.19 9.11
N PHE A 117 -9.50 -3.22 8.04
CA PHE A 117 -9.37 -4.38 7.16
C PHE A 117 -8.09 -5.12 7.54
N VAL A 118 -8.23 -6.37 7.99
CA VAL A 118 -7.16 -7.18 8.58
C VAL A 118 -7.14 -8.57 7.93
N PRO A 119 -5.97 -9.06 7.46
CA PRO A 119 -5.86 -10.39 6.89
C PRO A 119 -5.91 -11.46 7.98
N ILE A 120 -6.52 -12.59 7.66
CA ILE A 120 -6.73 -13.74 8.56
C ILE A 120 -6.38 -15.08 7.90
N GLY A 121 -5.64 -15.03 6.79
CA GLY A 121 -5.42 -16.18 5.91
C GLY A 121 -4.30 -17.13 6.34
N ASP A 122 -3.52 -16.76 7.36
CA ASP A 122 -2.30 -17.46 7.78
C ASP A 122 -1.25 -17.57 6.64
N ASN A 123 -0.19 -18.35 6.84
CA ASN A 123 0.94 -18.67 5.94
C ASN A 123 1.73 -17.46 5.40
N PHE A 124 1.07 -16.57 4.67
CA PHE A 124 1.61 -15.33 4.14
C PHE A 124 1.24 -14.10 4.98
N THR A 125 0.27 -14.22 5.89
CA THR A 125 -0.19 -13.13 6.76
C THR A 125 -0.54 -13.65 8.16
N MET A 126 -1.10 -12.79 9.02
CA MET A 126 -1.70 -13.23 10.28
C MET A 126 -2.74 -14.36 10.08
N GLY A 127 -2.71 -15.34 10.99
CA GLY A 127 -3.75 -16.34 11.18
C GLY A 127 -4.52 -16.09 12.48
N ILE A 128 -5.75 -16.63 12.57
CA ILE A 128 -6.56 -16.67 13.81
C ILE A 128 -6.39 -18.03 14.48
#